data_AF-A0A7S1AC02-F1
#
_entry.id   AF-A0A7S1AC02-F1
#
_cell.length_a   1.000
_cell.length_b   1.000
_cell.length_c   1.000
_cell.angle_alpha   90.00
_cell.angle_beta   90.00
_cell.angle_gamma   90.00
#
_symmetry.space_group_name_H-M   'P 1'
#
loop_
_entity.id
_entity.type
_entity.pdbx_description
1 polymer ?
#
loop_
_entity_poly.entity_id
_entity_poly.type
_entity_poly.pdbx_seq_one_letter_code
_entity_poly.pdbx_strand_id
1 'polypeptide(L)'
;AKGEMAPITPDTLHLLIAQHISMSASPRDANEESPLVAKPLVAESSESFNFMMKWVSLVLIVIQTVGMVFILRVSRTQHVEGPRYLTTSAIFFAEVLKFWASLALQWMSCKDSRQFARDLWLHFVAHPGELAKTSLPAFLFTLQNNLLFIGLSHLSAGLYQVTYQFKILTTAALSFVILGTRLSVDQWVALVLLTTGVALVNVASRQPADSHRDVNTMTGLLAVVGACFTSGLASVYTEKILKQTAASLWIRNMQIALFGSMFALTGAFVTDGRQIREAGLMQGFNLLVWGVVASHAFGGFLASAVMKYADNILKCFACAIAILFTCLLSIFELHEFTPNTVFGLGTCLVLCSTVLYSFGVPRFHLRLSKTLSCRDADEV
;
A
#
# COMPACT_ATOMS: atom_id res chain seq x y z
N ALA A 1 -31.34 -3.94 -61.80
CA ALA A 1 -31.51 -4.09 -60.34
C ALA A 1 -30.13 -4.02 -59.70
N LYS A 2 -29.80 -2.87 -59.11
CA LYS A 2 -28.54 -2.63 -58.39
C LYS A 2 -28.71 -3.21 -56.97
N GLY A 3 -27.86 -4.15 -56.56
CA GLY A 3 -27.81 -4.66 -55.19
C GLY A 3 -26.82 -3.85 -54.37
N GLU A 4 -27.30 -3.18 -53.33
CA GLU A 4 -26.47 -2.55 -52.30
C GLU A 4 -25.83 -3.61 -51.40
N MET A 5 -24.52 -3.51 -51.20
CA MET A 5 -23.73 -4.33 -50.29
C MET A 5 -23.60 -3.57 -48.97
N ALA A 6 -24.21 -4.08 -47.90
CA ALA A 6 -24.10 -3.51 -46.56
C ALA A 6 -22.72 -3.80 -45.93
N PRO A 7 -22.15 -2.89 -45.11
CA PRO A 7 -20.84 -3.07 -44.51
C PRO A 7 -20.89 -4.04 -43.31
N ILE A 8 -19.93 -4.96 -43.26
CA ILE A 8 -19.75 -5.93 -42.18
C ILE A 8 -19.06 -5.24 -40.99
N THR A 9 -19.71 -5.23 -39.83
CA THR A 9 -19.15 -4.72 -38.56
C THR A 9 -18.25 -5.75 -37.87
N PRO A 10 -17.27 -5.33 -37.04
CA PRO A 10 -16.32 -6.23 -36.36
C PRO A 10 -16.98 -7.28 -35.44
N ASP A 11 -18.14 -6.95 -34.87
CA ASP A 11 -18.87 -7.85 -33.96
C ASP A 11 -19.49 -9.06 -34.69
N THR A 12 -19.80 -8.92 -35.99
CA THR A 12 -20.35 -10.00 -36.81
C THR A 12 -19.27 -11.02 -37.19
N LEU A 13 -18.00 -10.59 -37.27
CA LEU A 13 -16.86 -11.47 -37.55
C LEU A 13 -16.52 -12.35 -36.33
N HIS A 14 -16.63 -11.82 -35.11
CA HIS A 14 -16.42 -12.58 -33.88
C HIS A 14 -17.50 -13.66 -33.68
N LEU A 15 -18.76 -13.36 -34.03
CA LEU A 15 -19.84 -14.36 -33.98
C LEU A 15 -19.69 -15.46 -35.04
N LEU A 16 -19.27 -15.11 -36.26
CA LEU A 16 -19.04 -16.10 -37.33
C LEU A 16 -17.86 -17.03 -37.04
N ILE A 17 -16.78 -16.53 -36.43
CA ILE A 17 -15.64 -17.36 -36.00
C ILE A 17 -16.06 -18.30 -34.85
N ALA A 18 -16.88 -17.82 -33.90
CA ALA A 18 -17.39 -18.66 -32.81
C ALA A 18 -18.34 -19.75 -33.32
N GLN A 19 -19.17 -19.46 -34.32
CA GLN A 19 -20.08 -20.44 -34.93
C GLN A 19 -19.34 -21.47 -35.78
N HIS A 20 -18.25 -21.09 -36.46
CA HIS A 20 -17.50 -22.02 -37.31
C HIS A 20 -16.65 -23.00 -36.49
N ILE A 21 -16.18 -22.61 -35.30
CA ILE A 21 -15.48 -23.51 -34.37
C ILE A 21 -16.44 -24.53 -33.73
N SER A 22 -17.73 -24.20 -33.60
CA SER A 22 -18.74 -25.11 -33.02
C SER A 22 -19.28 -26.17 -33.98
N MET A 23 -18.98 -26.09 -35.29
CA MET A 23 -19.62 -26.94 -36.32
C MET A 23 -18.72 -28.05 -36.90
N SER A 24 -17.48 -28.23 -36.44
CA SER A 24 -16.60 -29.30 -36.95
C SER A 24 -16.66 -30.63 -36.19
N ALA A 25 -17.54 -30.79 -35.20
CA ALA A 25 -17.70 -32.06 -34.48
C ALA A 25 -18.78 -32.94 -35.15
N SER A 26 -18.34 -33.88 -36.00
CA SER A 26 -19.18 -34.98 -36.49
C SER A 26 -19.24 -36.10 -35.44
N PRO A 27 -20.38 -36.77 -35.20
CA PRO A 27 -20.53 -37.78 -34.16
C PRO A 27 -20.27 -39.17 -34.73
N ARG A 28 -19.34 -39.93 -34.14
CA ARG A 28 -19.40 -41.40 -34.09
C ARG A 28 -18.41 -41.96 -33.05
N ASP A 29 -18.98 -42.85 -32.25
CA ASP A 29 -18.38 -43.87 -31.39
C ASP A 29 -18.08 -43.53 -29.91
N ALA A 30 -18.82 -44.25 -29.09
CA ALA A 30 -18.89 -44.40 -27.63
C ALA A 30 -17.56 -44.40 -26.85
N ASN A 31 -17.52 -43.64 -25.74
CA ASN A 31 -17.46 -44.19 -24.38
C ASN A 31 -17.55 -43.06 -23.33
N GLU A 32 -18.14 -43.36 -22.19
CA GLU A 32 -18.29 -42.48 -21.03
C GLU A 32 -16.93 -42.03 -20.47
N GLU A 33 -16.53 -40.79 -20.74
CA GLU A 33 -15.68 -40.02 -19.82
C GLU A 33 -16.26 -38.61 -19.68
N SER A 34 -16.52 -38.23 -18.43
CA SER A 34 -16.94 -36.88 -18.04
C SER A 34 -16.01 -35.82 -18.67
N PRO A 35 -16.52 -34.74 -19.27
CA PRO A 35 -15.64 -33.70 -19.79
C PRO A 35 -15.00 -32.98 -18.61
N LEU A 36 -13.73 -33.30 -18.35
CA LEU A 36 -12.80 -32.41 -17.65
C LEU A 36 -12.79 -31.09 -18.41
N VAL A 37 -13.54 -30.12 -17.89
CA VAL A 37 -13.51 -28.73 -18.36
C VAL A 37 -12.07 -28.24 -18.18
N ALA A 38 -11.29 -28.28 -19.26
CA ALA A 38 -9.93 -27.75 -19.29
C ALA A 38 -9.99 -26.27 -18.91
N LYS A 39 -9.51 -25.94 -17.70
CA LYS A 39 -9.31 -24.55 -17.26
C LYS A 39 -8.41 -23.90 -18.34
N PRO A 40 -8.80 -22.77 -18.96
CA PRO A 40 -8.01 -22.21 -20.04
C PRO A 40 -6.60 -21.85 -19.52
N LEU A 41 -5.55 -22.36 -20.17
CA LEU A 41 -4.13 -22.18 -19.82
C LEU A 41 -3.71 -20.71 -19.58
N VAL A 42 -4.43 -19.76 -20.20
CA VAL A 42 -4.23 -18.31 -20.03
C VAL A 42 -4.69 -17.81 -18.65
N ALA A 43 -5.74 -18.41 -18.07
CA ALA A 43 -6.21 -18.07 -16.74
C ALA A 43 -5.25 -18.57 -15.64
N GLU A 44 -4.68 -19.76 -15.84
CA GLU A 44 -3.76 -20.38 -14.89
C GLU A 44 -2.38 -19.69 -14.85
N SER A 45 -1.89 -19.23 -16.01
CA SER A 45 -0.65 -18.43 -16.09
C SER A 45 -0.81 -17.04 -15.46
N SER A 46 -1.96 -16.39 -15.64
CA SER A 46 -2.27 -15.10 -15.00
C SER A 46 -2.44 -15.21 -13.48
N GLU A 47 -3.09 -16.27 -13.00
CA GLU A 47 -3.27 -16.55 -11.56
C GLU A 47 -1.91 -16.77 -10.87
N SER A 48 -1.04 -17.59 -11.48
CA SER A 48 0.32 -17.86 -11.00
C SER A 48 1.20 -16.61 -10.98
N PHE A 49 1.11 -15.77 -12.01
CA PHE A 49 1.83 -14.50 -12.08
C PHE A 49 1.39 -13.53 -10.97
N ASN A 50 0.08 -13.37 -10.75
CA ASN A 50 -0.44 -12.50 -9.69
C ASN A 50 -0.03 -13.01 -8.30
N PHE A 51 -0.05 -14.33 -8.08
CA PHE A 51 0.43 -14.94 -6.84
C PHE A 51 1.91 -14.65 -6.59
N MET A 52 2.76 -14.80 -7.60
CA MET A 52 4.18 -14.46 -7.51
C MET A 52 4.37 -12.96 -7.20
N MET A 53 3.70 -12.07 -7.94
CA MET A 53 3.81 -10.62 -7.76
C MET A 53 3.33 -10.16 -6.38
N LYS A 54 2.33 -10.83 -5.81
CA LYS A 54 1.87 -10.59 -4.44
C LYS A 54 3.01 -10.79 -3.42
N TRP A 55 3.68 -11.94 -3.44
CA TRP A 55 4.74 -12.22 -2.47
C TRP A 55 6.00 -11.41 -2.71
N VAL A 56 6.40 -11.24 -3.98
CA VAL A 56 7.54 -10.39 -4.36
C VAL A 56 7.33 -8.97 -3.87
N SER A 57 6.16 -8.37 -4.12
CA SER A 57 5.88 -7.00 -3.67
C SER A 57 5.83 -6.86 -2.14
N LEU A 58 5.31 -7.86 -1.42
CA LEU A 58 5.29 -7.88 0.05
C LEU A 58 6.69 -8.00 0.66
N VAL A 59 7.57 -8.84 0.10
CA VAL A 59 8.96 -8.93 0.59
C VAL A 59 9.73 -7.66 0.27
N LEU A 60 9.59 -7.14 -0.95
CA LEU A 60 10.28 -5.92 -1.36
C LEU A 60 9.84 -4.70 -0.53
N ILE A 61 8.55 -4.56 -0.18
CA ILE A 61 8.11 -3.43 0.65
C ILE A 61 8.68 -3.52 2.08
N VAL A 62 8.88 -4.72 2.62
CA VAL A 62 9.54 -4.91 3.92
C VAL A 62 10.99 -4.43 3.85
N ILE A 63 11.75 -4.97 2.89
CA ILE A 63 13.17 -4.61 2.67
C ILE A 63 13.30 -3.10 2.47
N GLN A 64 12.44 -2.54 1.61
CA GLN A 64 12.45 -1.12 1.31
C GLN A 64 12.10 -0.25 2.52
N THR A 65 11.15 -0.67 3.34
CA THR A 65 10.77 0.07 4.55
C THR A 65 11.93 0.08 5.56
N VAL A 66 12.56 -1.06 5.78
CA VAL A 66 13.74 -1.19 6.66
C VAL A 66 14.89 -0.33 6.14
N GLY A 67 15.23 -0.46 4.85
CA GLY A 67 16.29 0.31 4.21
C GLY A 67 16.04 1.82 4.24
N MET A 68 14.80 2.26 4.00
CA MET A 68 14.42 3.66 4.06
C MET A 68 14.64 4.27 5.45
N VAL A 69 14.29 3.56 6.52
CA VAL A 69 14.53 4.06 7.90
C VAL A 69 16.01 4.29 8.12
N PHE A 70 16.87 3.37 7.67
CA PHE A 70 18.31 3.47 7.85
C PHE A 70 18.92 4.60 7.00
N ILE A 71 18.55 4.69 5.72
CA ILE A 71 19.00 5.77 4.82
C ILE A 71 18.59 7.14 5.39
N LEU A 72 17.35 7.28 5.87
CA LEU A 72 16.86 8.52 6.45
C LEU A 72 17.58 8.86 7.76
N ARG A 73 17.96 7.86 8.55
CA ARG A 73 18.76 8.06 9.75
C ARG A 73 20.14 8.61 9.38
N VAL A 74 20.85 7.92 8.49
CA VAL A 74 22.19 8.33 8.03
C VAL A 74 22.14 9.75 7.43
N SER A 75 21.12 10.06 6.63
CA SER A 75 20.98 11.39 6.01
C SER A 75 20.76 12.52 7.00
N ARG A 76 20.23 12.23 8.20
CA ARG A 76 19.94 13.24 9.23
C ARG A 76 21.02 13.34 10.30
N THR A 77 21.79 12.29 10.53
CA THR A 77 22.88 12.27 11.53
C THR A 77 24.23 12.69 10.95
N GLN A 78 24.38 12.73 9.62
CA GLN A 78 25.60 13.23 9.00
C GLN A 78 25.84 14.71 9.30
N HIS A 79 27.11 15.05 9.47
CA HIS A 79 27.55 16.43 9.57
C HIS A 79 27.54 17.03 8.16
N VAL A 80 26.78 18.11 7.98
CA VAL A 80 26.64 18.79 6.69
C VAL A 80 27.07 20.24 6.90
N GLU A 81 27.95 20.73 6.05
CA GLU A 81 28.30 22.15 6.01
C GLU A 81 27.15 22.92 5.36
N GLY A 82 26.50 23.80 6.12
CA GLY A 82 25.37 24.62 5.66
C GLY A 82 23.99 24.13 6.11
N PRO A 83 22.91 24.70 5.53
CA PRO A 83 21.54 24.37 5.91
C PRO A 83 21.20 22.92 5.52
N ARG A 84 20.53 22.20 6.44
CA ARG A 84 20.07 20.84 6.19
C ARG A 84 18.95 20.81 5.14
N TYR A 85 18.85 19.68 4.45
CA TYR A 85 17.76 19.47 3.49
C TYR A 85 16.39 19.46 4.19
N LEU A 86 15.40 20.00 3.49
CA LEU A 86 14.03 20.01 3.95
C LEU A 86 13.35 18.69 3.57
N THR A 87 12.70 18.05 4.54
CA THR A 87 11.98 16.79 4.29
C THR A 87 10.80 17.01 3.34
N THR A 88 10.13 18.15 3.42
CA THR A 88 9.06 18.56 2.51
C THR A 88 9.54 18.69 1.06
N SER A 89 10.71 19.29 0.83
CA SER A 89 11.36 19.34 -0.48
C SER A 89 11.71 17.94 -0.99
N ALA A 90 12.27 17.07 -0.16
CA ALA A 90 12.61 15.70 -0.57
C ALA A 90 11.37 14.91 -1.00
N ILE A 91 10.24 15.07 -0.30
CA ILE A 91 8.96 14.46 -0.67
C ILE A 91 8.48 15.00 -2.02
N PHE A 92 8.55 16.32 -2.24
CA PHE A 92 8.20 16.92 -3.53
C PHE A 92 9.02 16.33 -4.69
N PHE A 93 10.35 16.28 -4.55
CA PHE A 93 11.20 15.68 -5.57
C PHE A 93 10.96 14.17 -5.75
N ALA A 94 10.54 13.45 -4.70
CA ALA A 94 10.15 12.05 -4.82
C ALA A 94 8.87 11.88 -5.65
N GLU A 95 7.89 12.77 -5.53
CA GLU A 95 6.70 12.79 -6.39
C GLU A 95 7.06 13.13 -7.84
N VAL A 96 7.91 14.12 -8.07
CA VAL A 96 8.40 14.47 -9.42
C VAL A 96 9.14 13.28 -10.05
N LEU A 97 10.02 12.62 -9.29
CA LEU A 97 10.73 11.43 -9.75
C LEU A 97 9.77 10.28 -10.07
N LYS A 98 8.76 10.04 -9.23
CA LYS A 98 7.72 9.03 -9.50
C LYS A 98 6.93 9.34 -10.78
N PHE A 99 6.62 10.60 -11.04
CA PHE A 99 5.93 11.00 -12.28
C PHE A 99 6.76 10.62 -13.50
N TRP A 100 8.03 11.07 -13.56
CA TRP A 100 8.90 10.80 -14.70
C TRP A 100 9.26 9.32 -14.85
N ALA A 101 9.50 8.62 -13.74
CA ALA A 101 9.74 7.18 -13.75
C ALA A 101 8.48 6.42 -14.24
N SER A 102 7.28 6.82 -13.82
CA SER A 102 6.02 6.21 -14.30
C SER A 102 5.81 6.47 -15.79
N LEU A 103 6.16 7.66 -16.29
CA LEU A 103 6.11 7.99 -17.70
C LEU A 103 7.07 7.10 -18.52
N ALA A 104 8.31 6.93 -18.05
CA ALA A 104 9.30 6.06 -18.69
C ALA A 104 8.86 4.58 -18.68
N LEU A 105 8.32 4.09 -17.57
CA LEU A 105 7.81 2.73 -17.46
C LEU A 105 6.58 2.49 -18.35
N GLN A 106 5.70 3.48 -18.48
CA GLN A 106 4.58 3.42 -19.42
C GLN A 106 5.08 3.39 -20.87
N TRP A 107 6.09 4.20 -21.21
CA TRP A 107 6.72 4.17 -22.54
C TRP A 107 7.29 2.80 -22.86
N MET A 108 8.05 2.21 -21.93
CA MET A 108 8.64 0.87 -22.10
C MET A 108 7.59 -0.25 -22.16
N SER A 109 6.41 -0.03 -21.58
CA SER A 109 5.31 -1.00 -21.61
C SER A 109 4.49 -0.95 -22.91
N CYS A 110 4.56 0.17 -23.64
CA CYS A 110 3.88 0.32 -24.93
C CYS A 110 4.72 -0.29 -26.05
N LYS A 111 4.05 -0.93 -27.03
CA LYS A 111 4.74 -1.49 -28.20
C LYS A 111 5.13 -0.40 -29.21
N ASP A 112 4.29 0.63 -29.35
CA ASP A 112 4.46 1.73 -30.30
C ASP A 112 4.28 3.10 -29.64
N SER A 113 4.99 4.11 -30.15
CA SER A 113 4.88 5.51 -29.70
C SER A 113 3.46 6.09 -29.87
N ARG A 114 2.71 5.60 -30.87
CA ARG A 114 1.31 5.99 -31.10
C ARG A 114 0.39 5.48 -30.00
N GLN A 115 0.64 4.26 -29.50
CA GLN A 115 -0.12 3.70 -28.39
C GLN A 115 0.13 4.49 -27.12
N PHE A 116 1.39 4.83 -26.84
CA PHE A 116 1.75 5.67 -25.71
C PHE A 116 1.05 7.05 -25.75
N ALA A 117 1.11 7.75 -26.89
CA ALA A 117 0.46 9.04 -27.05
C ALA A 117 -1.07 8.95 -26.89
N ARG A 118 -1.68 7.89 -27.43
CA ARG A 118 -3.10 7.62 -27.28
C ARG A 118 -3.48 7.37 -25.82
N ASP A 119 -2.70 6.56 -25.09
CA ASP A 119 -2.97 6.24 -23.69
C ASP A 119 -2.85 7.49 -22.81
N LEU A 120 -1.84 8.34 -23.05
CA LEU A 120 -1.71 9.64 -22.38
C LEU A 120 -2.90 10.56 -22.68
N TRP A 121 -3.26 10.72 -23.95
CA TRP A 121 -4.37 11.58 -24.35
C TRP A 121 -5.69 11.08 -23.75
N LEU A 122 -5.94 9.78 -23.80
CA LEU A 122 -7.14 9.16 -23.24
C LEU A 122 -7.27 9.40 -21.73
N HIS A 123 -6.19 9.19 -20.98
CA HIS A 123 -6.23 9.21 -19.52
C HIS A 123 -6.00 10.60 -18.88
N PHE A 124 -5.39 11.55 -19.60
CA PHE A 124 -5.17 12.91 -19.09
C PHE A 124 -6.11 13.95 -19.68
N VAL A 125 -6.52 13.79 -20.95
CA VAL A 125 -7.31 14.82 -21.66
C VAL A 125 -8.74 14.37 -21.91
N ALA A 126 -8.95 13.16 -22.42
CA ALA A 126 -10.29 12.70 -22.81
C ALA A 126 -11.22 12.42 -21.62
N HIS A 127 -10.66 11.98 -20.49
CA HIS A 127 -11.42 11.63 -19.29
C HIS A 127 -10.97 12.44 -18.04
N PRO A 128 -11.21 13.77 -18.01
CA PRO A 128 -10.78 14.61 -16.89
C PRO A 128 -11.44 14.23 -15.57
N GLY A 129 -12.64 13.63 -15.60
CA GLY A 129 -13.30 13.13 -14.39
C GLY A 129 -12.56 11.96 -13.73
N GLU A 130 -11.97 11.05 -14.52
CA GLU A 130 -11.16 9.94 -14.00
C GLU A 130 -9.81 10.41 -13.47
N LEU A 131 -9.24 11.45 -14.08
CA LEU A 131 -8.05 12.14 -13.58
C LEU A 131 -8.37 12.88 -12.27
N ALA A 132 -9.49 13.60 -12.20
CA ALA A 132 -9.89 14.32 -10.98
C ALA A 132 -10.04 13.38 -9.78
N LYS A 133 -10.54 12.15 -9.99
CA LYS A 133 -10.64 11.13 -8.94
C LYS A 133 -9.27 10.77 -8.32
N THR A 134 -8.17 10.82 -9.07
CA THR A 134 -6.83 10.53 -8.52
C THR A 134 -6.25 11.67 -7.70
N SER A 135 -6.81 12.88 -7.79
CA SER A 135 -6.41 14.00 -6.93
C SER A 135 -6.80 13.77 -5.47
N LEU A 136 -7.88 13.03 -5.21
CA LEU A 136 -8.38 12.79 -3.85
C LEU A 136 -7.36 12.01 -2.99
N PRO A 137 -6.82 10.85 -3.42
CA PRO A 137 -5.73 10.20 -2.69
C PRO A 137 -4.53 11.09 -2.43
N ALA A 138 -4.09 11.84 -3.46
CA ALA A 138 -2.93 12.73 -3.34
C ALA A 138 -3.16 13.80 -2.27
N PHE A 139 -4.32 14.46 -2.29
CA PHE A 139 -4.72 15.43 -1.28
C PHE A 139 -4.77 14.81 0.12
N LEU A 140 -5.40 13.64 0.27
CA LEU A 140 -5.54 12.96 1.56
C LEU A 140 -4.18 12.53 2.15
N PHE A 141 -3.25 12.06 1.32
CA PHE A 141 -1.89 11.75 1.77
C PHE A 141 -1.13 13.01 2.22
N THR A 142 -1.29 14.13 1.51
CA THR A 142 -0.70 15.41 1.95
C THR A 142 -1.33 15.92 3.25
N LEU A 143 -2.66 15.85 3.36
CA LEU A 143 -3.38 16.24 4.57
C LEU A 143 -2.95 15.37 5.77
N GLN A 144 -2.83 14.06 5.56
CA GLN A 144 -2.29 13.13 6.56
C GLN A 144 -0.93 13.62 7.07
N ASN A 145 0.02 13.93 6.18
CA ASN A 145 1.36 14.36 6.59
C ASN A 145 1.34 15.64 7.44
N ASN A 146 0.49 16.61 7.09
CA ASN A 146 0.33 17.84 7.87
C ASN A 146 -0.29 17.57 9.26
N LEU A 147 -1.33 16.73 9.32
CA LEU A 147 -1.95 16.35 10.59
C LEU A 147 -0.96 15.59 11.50
N LEU A 148 -0.08 14.77 10.94
CA LEU A 148 0.97 14.10 11.69
C LEU A 148 2.00 15.10 12.26
N PHE A 149 2.33 16.17 11.53
CA PHE A 149 3.21 17.22 12.03
C PHE A 149 2.58 17.97 13.23
N ILE A 150 1.29 18.28 13.14
CA ILE A 150 0.52 18.85 14.27
C ILE A 150 0.53 17.86 15.45
N GLY A 151 0.26 16.58 15.19
CA GLY A 151 0.31 15.53 16.21
C GLY A 151 1.66 15.46 16.93
N LEU A 152 2.77 15.47 16.18
CA LEU A 152 4.13 15.47 16.73
C LEU A 152 4.45 16.73 17.57
N SER A 153 3.82 17.86 17.24
CA SER A 153 4.04 19.12 17.95
C SER A 153 3.28 19.21 19.28
N HIS A 154 2.19 18.44 19.43
CA HIS A 154 1.27 18.52 20.58
C HIS A 154 1.19 17.25 21.43
N LEU A 155 1.76 16.13 20.99
CA LEU A 155 1.77 14.87 21.73
C LEU A 155 3.19 14.45 22.11
N SER A 156 3.31 13.74 23.24
CA SER A 156 4.54 13.02 23.54
C SER A 156 4.79 11.94 22.47
N ALA A 157 6.06 11.65 22.17
CA ALA A 157 6.42 10.68 21.14
C ALA A 157 5.76 9.31 21.36
N GLY A 158 5.65 8.85 22.61
CA GLY A 158 4.98 7.59 22.95
C GLY A 158 3.48 7.62 22.66
N LEU A 159 2.77 8.66 23.09
CA LEU A 159 1.33 8.79 22.83
C LEU A 159 1.06 8.95 21.32
N TYR A 160 1.89 9.72 20.62
CA TYR A 160 1.83 9.84 19.16
C TYR A 160 1.98 8.48 18.47
N GLN A 161 3.02 7.71 18.81
CA GLN A 161 3.29 6.42 18.18
C GLN A 161 2.15 5.42 18.43
N VAL A 162 1.70 5.28 19.68
CA VAL A 162 0.61 4.35 20.02
C VAL A 162 -0.69 4.75 19.32
N THR A 163 -1.05 6.03 19.34
CA THR A 163 -2.28 6.52 18.70
C THR A 163 -2.24 6.30 17.19
N TYR A 164 -1.09 6.52 16.55
CA TYR A 164 -0.97 6.37 15.10
C TYR A 164 -1.18 4.92 14.61
N GLN A 165 -1.01 3.92 15.47
CA GLN A 165 -1.30 2.52 15.15
C GLN A 165 -2.78 2.26 14.87
N PHE A 166 -3.67 3.14 15.34
CA PHE A 166 -5.09 3.10 15.00
C PHE A 166 -5.34 3.14 13.49
N LYS A 167 -4.37 3.64 12.70
CA LYS A 167 -4.36 3.58 11.24
C LYS A 167 -4.63 2.17 10.69
N ILE A 168 -4.14 1.12 11.35
CA ILE A 168 -4.35 -0.26 10.90
C ILE A 168 -5.85 -0.60 10.94
N LEU A 169 -6.51 -0.27 12.05
CA LEU A 169 -7.94 -0.50 12.27
C LEU A 169 -8.80 0.37 11.34
N THR A 170 -8.48 1.66 11.20
CA THR A 170 -9.23 2.54 10.28
C THR A 170 -9.10 2.07 8.83
N THR A 171 -7.93 1.59 8.42
CA THR A 171 -7.70 1.03 7.09
C THR A 171 -8.54 -0.21 6.84
N ALA A 172 -8.60 -1.14 7.80
CA ALA A 172 -9.42 -2.34 7.69
C ALA A 172 -10.93 -2.01 7.66
N ALA A 173 -11.39 -1.12 8.53
CA ALA A 173 -12.79 -0.67 8.56
C ALA A 173 -13.19 0.02 7.25
N LEU A 174 -12.34 0.90 6.73
CA LEU A 174 -12.60 1.57 5.44
C LEU A 174 -12.50 0.59 4.26
N SER A 175 -11.62 -0.40 4.33
CA SER A 175 -11.56 -1.49 3.32
C SER A 175 -12.89 -2.26 3.29
N PHE A 176 -13.45 -2.58 4.45
CA PHE A 176 -14.77 -3.22 4.54
C PHE A 176 -15.87 -2.34 3.92
N VAL A 177 -15.92 -1.05 4.27
CA VAL A 177 -16.97 -0.12 3.80
C VAL A 177 -16.84 0.21 2.30
N ILE A 178 -15.63 0.46 1.79
CA ILE A 178 -15.41 1.02 0.45
C ILE A 178 -15.17 -0.05 -0.62
N LEU A 179 -14.45 -1.13 -0.27
CA LEU A 179 -14.13 -2.24 -1.17
C LEU A 179 -15.06 -3.44 -0.96
N GLY A 180 -15.81 -3.48 0.13
CA GLY A 180 -16.65 -4.62 0.47
C GLY A 180 -15.84 -5.84 0.92
N THR A 181 -14.61 -5.65 1.42
CA THR A 181 -13.78 -6.76 1.91
C THR A 181 -14.46 -7.39 3.13
N ARG A 182 -14.66 -8.71 3.11
CA ARG A 182 -15.28 -9.44 4.23
C ARG A 182 -14.18 -10.07 5.08
N LEU A 183 -14.07 -9.63 6.33
CA LEU A 183 -13.10 -10.16 7.28
C LEU A 183 -13.77 -11.17 8.21
N SER A 184 -13.11 -12.29 8.45
CA SER A 184 -13.54 -13.27 9.45
C SER A 184 -13.29 -12.73 10.87
N VAL A 185 -13.92 -13.35 11.87
CA VAL A 185 -13.67 -13.03 13.29
C VAL A 185 -12.19 -13.20 13.63
N ASP A 186 -11.57 -14.27 13.16
CA ASP A 186 -10.12 -14.53 13.33
C ASP A 186 -9.26 -13.39 12.77
N GLN A 187 -9.63 -12.85 11.61
CA GLN A 187 -8.92 -11.75 10.97
C GLN A 187 -9.11 -10.43 11.74
N TRP A 188 -10.29 -10.17 12.29
CA TRP A 188 -10.50 -9.03 13.18
C TRP A 188 -9.68 -9.14 14.46
N VAL A 189 -9.66 -10.32 15.07
CA VAL A 189 -8.81 -10.60 16.25
C VAL A 189 -7.34 -10.40 15.89
N ALA A 190 -6.89 -10.91 14.73
CA ALA A 190 -5.53 -10.68 14.26
C ALA A 190 -5.22 -9.17 14.11
N LEU A 191 -6.11 -8.37 13.52
CA LEU A 191 -5.89 -6.92 13.37
C LEU A 191 -5.76 -6.18 14.70
N VAL A 192 -6.57 -6.54 15.70
CA VAL A 192 -6.45 -5.98 17.06
C VAL A 192 -5.12 -6.38 17.67
N LEU A 193 -4.77 -7.67 17.62
CA LEU A 193 -3.47 -8.18 18.11
C LEU A 193 -2.28 -7.51 17.41
N LEU A 194 -2.39 -7.26 16.10
CA LEU A 194 -1.36 -6.55 15.33
C LEU A 194 -1.19 -5.13 15.85
N THR A 195 -2.30 -4.42 16.01
CA THR A 195 -2.32 -3.02 16.46
C THR A 195 -1.71 -2.90 17.85
N THR A 196 -2.12 -3.77 18.78
CA THR A 196 -1.57 -3.83 20.15
C THR A 196 -0.10 -4.22 20.15
N GLY A 197 0.29 -5.25 19.39
CA GLY A 197 1.67 -5.71 19.31
C GLY A 197 2.62 -4.62 18.80
N VAL A 198 2.26 -3.94 17.71
CA VAL A 198 3.09 -2.85 17.18
C VAL A 198 3.11 -1.66 18.14
N ALA A 199 2.01 -1.35 18.82
CA ALA A 199 2.00 -0.30 19.84
C ALA A 199 2.98 -0.62 20.99
N LEU A 200 2.99 -1.86 21.49
CA LEU A 200 3.92 -2.30 22.54
C LEU A 200 5.39 -2.24 22.09
N VAL A 201 5.69 -2.70 20.87
CA VAL A 201 7.05 -2.64 20.30
C VAL A 201 7.56 -1.20 20.19
N ASN A 202 6.70 -0.27 19.78
CA ASN A 202 7.06 1.14 19.66
C ASN A 202 7.28 1.81 21.03
N VAL A 203 6.42 1.51 22.01
CA VAL A 203 6.60 2.00 23.39
C VAL A 203 7.90 1.45 24.00
N ALA A 204 8.19 0.17 23.78
CA ALA A 204 9.38 -0.45 24.32
C ALA A 204 10.65 0.09 23.69
N SER A 205 10.69 0.30 22.37
CA SER A 205 11.86 0.79 21.62
C SER A 205 12.16 2.29 21.82
N ARG A 206 11.55 2.94 22.81
CA ARG A 206 11.66 4.39 23.02
C ARG A 206 12.92 4.75 23.83
N GLN A 207 13.69 5.72 23.35
CA GLN A 207 14.71 6.38 24.17
C GLN A 207 14.07 7.36 25.16
N PRO A 208 14.55 7.44 26.41
CA PRO A 208 14.07 8.43 27.38
C PRO A 208 14.47 9.84 26.91
N ALA A 209 13.49 10.69 26.61
CA ALA A 209 13.70 12.11 26.36
C ALA A 209 12.47 12.91 26.82
N ASP A 210 12.76 14.15 27.20
CA ASP A 210 12.28 14.88 28.38
C ASP A 210 10.77 15.04 28.62
N SER A 211 10.49 15.06 29.92
CA SER A 211 9.29 15.46 30.63
C SER A 211 8.79 16.86 30.23
N HIS A 212 7.46 17.02 30.25
CA HIS A 212 6.71 18.27 30.10
C HIS A 212 6.82 18.99 28.75
N ARG A 213 5.87 18.66 27.86
CA ARG A 213 5.28 19.65 26.96
C ARG A 213 3.78 19.66 27.19
N ASP A 214 3.31 20.59 28.02
CA ASP A 214 1.89 20.95 28.08
C ASP A 214 1.54 21.71 26.81
N VAL A 215 1.02 20.98 25.84
CA VAL A 215 0.44 21.52 24.62
C VAL A 215 -0.84 20.74 24.39
N ASN A 216 -1.93 21.44 24.02
CA ASN A 216 -3.29 20.91 23.88
C ASN A 216 -3.33 19.45 23.40
N THR A 217 -3.37 18.52 24.36
CA THR A 217 -3.28 17.08 24.07
C THR A 217 -4.48 16.64 23.23
N MET A 218 -5.64 17.26 23.46
CA MET A 218 -6.84 17.04 22.65
C MET A 218 -6.62 17.41 21.18
N THR A 219 -5.99 18.56 20.89
CA THR A 219 -5.68 18.97 19.51
C THR A 219 -4.72 17.99 18.85
N GLY A 220 -3.68 17.55 19.56
CA GLY A 220 -2.74 16.54 19.08
C GLY A 220 -3.42 15.19 18.81
N LEU A 221 -4.28 14.74 19.73
CA LEU A 221 -5.00 13.48 19.62
C LEU A 221 -5.98 13.50 18.43
N LEU A 222 -6.78 14.56 18.32
CA LEU A 222 -7.69 14.76 17.18
C LEU A 222 -6.93 14.82 15.85
N ALA A 223 -5.75 15.46 15.83
CA ALA A 223 -4.91 15.50 14.63
C ALA A 223 -4.41 14.10 14.22
N VAL A 224 -3.89 13.30 15.16
CA VAL A 224 -3.41 11.94 14.84
C VAL A 224 -4.56 11.03 14.44
N VAL A 225 -5.71 11.09 15.12
CA VAL A 225 -6.90 10.31 14.74
C VAL A 225 -7.37 10.73 13.34
N GLY A 226 -7.44 12.03 13.06
CA GLY A 226 -7.73 12.55 11.72
C GLY A 226 -6.73 12.03 10.67
N ALA A 227 -5.44 11.98 10.99
CA ALA A 227 -4.41 11.42 10.13
C ALA A 227 -4.60 9.92 9.88
N CYS A 228 -5.03 9.14 10.88
CA CYS A 228 -5.33 7.72 10.71
C CYS A 228 -6.51 7.50 9.75
N PHE A 229 -7.56 8.34 9.84
CA PHE A 229 -8.70 8.26 8.92
C PHE A 229 -8.33 8.67 7.50
N THR A 230 -7.63 9.80 7.32
CA THR A 230 -7.22 10.26 5.99
C THR A 230 -6.25 9.28 5.34
N SER A 231 -5.33 8.68 6.11
CA SER A 231 -4.41 7.65 5.61
C SER A 231 -5.12 6.38 5.16
N GLY A 232 -6.06 5.88 5.98
CA GLY A 232 -6.85 4.71 5.65
C GLY A 232 -7.70 4.96 4.40
N LEU A 233 -8.37 6.12 4.34
CA LEU A 233 -9.20 6.50 3.20
C LEU A 233 -8.38 6.65 1.92
N ALA A 234 -7.25 7.34 1.97
CA ALA A 234 -6.35 7.51 0.82
C ALA A 234 -5.85 6.16 0.30
N SER A 235 -5.41 5.28 1.20
CA SER A 235 -4.85 3.98 0.83
C SER A 235 -5.91 3.05 0.24
N VAL A 236 -7.08 2.97 0.87
CA VAL A 236 -8.20 2.13 0.39
C VAL A 236 -8.78 2.68 -0.91
N TYR A 237 -8.91 3.99 -1.06
CA TYR A 237 -9.35 4.58 -2.32
C TYR A 237 -8.32 4.36 -3.44
N THR A 238 -7.02 4.44 -3.13
CA THR A 238 -5.95 4.12 -4.09
C THR A 238 -6.04 2.67 -4.56
N GLU A 239 -6.24 1.75 -3.62
CA GLU A 239 -6.50 0.34 -3.94
C GLU A 239 -7.73 0.17 -4.84
N LYS A 240 -8.83 0.87 -4.53
CA LYS A 240 -10.05 0.87 -5.35
C LYS A 240 -9.77 1.28 -6.79
N ILE A 241 -9.11 2.43 -7.01
CA ILE A 241 -8.83 2.93 -8.36
C ILE A 241 -7.84 2.04 -9.10
N LEU A 242 -6.88 1.42 -8.40
CA LEU A 242 -5.91 0.51 -9.01
C LEU A 242 -6.55 -0.82 -9.43
N LYS A 243 -7.51 -1.34 -8.65
CA LYS A 243 -8.15 -2.63 -8.91
C LYS A 243 -9.38 -2.54 -9.81
N GLN A 244 -10.19 -1.49 -9.69
CA GLN A 244 -11.50 -1.38 -10.33
C GLN A 244 -11.51 -0.56 -11.62
N THR A 245 -10.35 -0.09 -12.10
CA THR A 245 -10.26 0.66 -13.35
C THR A 245 -9.29 0.01 -14.32
N ALA A 246 -9.53 0.22 -15.62
CA ALA A 246 -8.75 -0.42 -16.70
C ALA A 246 -7.39 0.23 -16.96
N ALA A 247 -7.10 1.40 -16.35
CA ALA A 247 -5.84 2.09 -16.54
C ALA A 247 -4.66 1.25 -15.99
N SER A 248 -3.51 1.34 -16.66
CA SER A 248 -2.29 0.66 -16.20
C SER A 248 -1.85 1.20 -14.84
N LEU A 249 -1.08 0.39 -14.10
CA LEU A 249 -0.48 0.81 -12.82
C LEU A 249 0.41 2.06 -13.01
N TRP A 250 1.11 2.15 -14.14
CA TRP A 250 1.98 3.29 -14.47
C TRP A 250 1.18 4.57 -14.72
N ILE A 251 0.08 4.49 -15.49
CA ILE A 251 -0.81 5.64 -15.70
C ILE A 251 -1.37 6.11 -14.37
N ARG A 252 -1.88 5.21 -13.52
CA ARG A 252 -2.43 5.59 -12.21
C ARG A 252 -1.38 6.21 -11.30
N ASN A 253 -0.17 5.65 -11.25
CA ASN A 253 0.93 6.23 -10.49
C ASN A 253 1.34 7.62 -11.02
N MET A 254 1.35 7.81 -12.34
CA MET A 254 1.65 9.11 -12.95
C MET A 254 0.58 10.15 -12.59
N GLN A 255 -0.70 9.80 -12.66
CA GLN A 255 -1.81 10.69 -12.29
C GLN A 255 -1.75 11.07 -10.79
N ILE A 256 -1.52 10.09 -9.90
CA ILE A 256 -1.37 10.34 -8.47
C ILE A 256 -0.14 11.21 -8.19
N ALA A 257 1.00 10.93 -8.83
CA ALA A 257 2.24 11.69 -8.65
C ALA A 257 2.14 13.12 -9.20
N LEU A 258 1.35 13.34 -10.26
CA LEU A 258 1.08 14.69 -10.78
C LEU A 258 0.45 15.56 -9.69
N PHE A 259 -0.70 15.16 -9.15
CA PHE A 259 -1.36 15.90 -8.07
C PHE A 259 -0.53 15.88 -6.77
N GLY A 260 0.13 14.76 -6.49
CA GLY A 260 1.03 14.60 -5.34
C GLY A 260 2.14 15.64 -5.33
N SER A 261 2.77 15.89 -6.48
CA SER A 261 3.82 16.91 -6.61
C SER A 261 3.27 18.32 -6.40
N MET A 262 2.08 18.64 -6.90
CA MET A 262 1.44 19.94 -6.69
C MET A 262 1.13 20.19 -5.20
N PHE A 263 0.54 19.20 -4.54
CA PHE A 263 0.20 19.30 -3.11
C PHE A 263 1.45 19.26 -2.22
N ALA A 264 2.48 18.46 -2.57
CA ALA A 264 3.75 18.43 -1.86
C ALA A 264 4.50 19.76 -1.97
N LEU A 265 4.51 20.39 -3.15
CA LEU A 265 5.10 21.71 -3.33
C LEU A 265 4.38 22.77 -2.49
N THR A 266 3.05 22.77 -2.54
CA THR A 266 2.22 23.67 -1.73
C THR A 266 2.52 23.46 -0.24
N GLY A 267 2.55 22.21 0.22
CA GLY A 267 2.88 21.86 1.60
C GLY A 267 4.29 22.30 2.00
N ALA A 268 5.27 22.21 1.09
CA ALA A 268 6.63 22.68 1.33
C ALA A 268 6.67 24.20 1.53
N PHE A 269 5.97 24.98 0.71
CA PHE A 269 5.90 26.43 0.90
C PHE A 269 5.11 26.84 2.14
N VAL A 270 4.06 26.10 2.51
CA VAL A 270 3.29 26.38 3.73
C VAL A 270 4.10 26.08 4.99
N THR A 271 4.88 25.00 4.99
CA THR A 271 5.61 24.54 6.19
C THR A 271 6.98 25.21 6.31
N ASP A 272 7.75 25.25 5.22
CA ASP A 272 9.16 25.63 5.20
C ASP A 272 9.43 26.86 4.29
N GLY A 273 8.39 27.61 3.92
CA GLY A 273 8.47 28.69 2.93
C GLY A 273 9.55 29.74 3.21
N ARG A 274 9.82 30.07 4.48
CA ARG A 274 10.91 31.00 4.84
C ARG A 274 12.29 30.43 4.47
N GLN A 275 12.55 29.18 4.85
CA GLN A 275 13.82 28.50 4.53
C GLN A 275 13.99 28.33 3.02
N ILE A 276 12.91 27.95 2.32
CA ILE A 276 12.90 27.81 0.86
C ILE A 276 13.21 29.15 0.17
N ARG A 277 12.74 30.29 0.70
CA ARG A 277 13.04 31.62 0.13
C ARG A 277 14.47 32.08 0.41
N GLU A 278 15.04 31.68 1.55
CA GLU A 278 16.39 32.09 1.97
C GLU A 278 17.49 31.25 1.29
N ALA A 279 17.32 29.92 1.19
CA ALA A 279 18.36 29.01 0.70
C ALA A 279 17.90 28.09 -0.46
N GLY A 280 16.67 28.24 -0.95
CA GLY A 280 16.14 27.53 -2.11
C GLY A 280 15.51 26.17 -1.77
N LEU A 281 14.73 25.63 -2.70
CA LEU A 281 14.03 24.34 -2.53
C LEU A 281 15.00 23.15 -2.41
N MET A 282 16.18 23.25 -3.03
CA MET A 282 17.22 22.21 -3.08
C MET A 282 18.33 22.42 -2.05
N GLN A 283 18.10 23.22 -1.00
CA GLN A 283 19.09 23.46 0.04
C GLN A 283 19.59 22.14 0.66
N GLY A 284 20.90 21.99 0.84
CA GLY A 284 21.50 20.82 1.48
C GLY A 284 21.32 19.49 0.71
N PHE A 285 20.92 19.52 -0.57
CA PHE A 285 20.83 18.30 -1.38
C PHE A 285 22.22 17.82 -1.78
N ASN A 286 22.56 16.62 -1.32
CA ASN A 286 23.75 15.88 -1.75
C ASN A 286 23.32 14.51 -2.35
N LEU A 287 24.30 13.69 -2.75
CA LEU A 287 24.01 12.38 -3.34
C LEU A 287 23.20 11.47 -2.40
N LEU A 288 23.43 11.56 -1.09
CA LEU A 288 22.68 10.78 -0.10
C LEU A 288 21.22 11.22 -0.03
N VAL A 289 20.94 12.54 -0.08
CA VAL A 289 19.57 13.06 -0.14
C VAL A 289 18.87 12.63 -1.42
N TRP A 290 19.57 12.60 -2.57
CA TRP A 290 19.02 11.98 -3.78
C TRP A 290 18.75 10.49 -3.62
N GLY A 291 19.57 9.78 -2.86
CA GLY A 291 19.29 8.40 -2.42
C GLY A 291 18.01 8.30 -1.59
N VAL A 292 17.77 9.22 -0.65
CA VAL A 292 16.51 9.32 0.12
C VAL A 292 15.32 9.54 -0.81
N VAL A 293 15.45 10.48 -1.77
CA VAL A 293 14.40 10.81 -2.75
C VAL A 293 14.08 9.60 -3.63
N ALA A 294 15.09 8.93 -4.17
CA ALA A 294 14.93 7.73 -4.98
C ALA A 294 14.30 6.57 -4.20
N SER A 295 14.76 6.36 -2.96
CA SER A 295 14.21 5.37 -2.05
C SER A 295 12.73 5.66 -1.73
N HIS A 296 12.37 6.91 -1.45
CA HIS A 296 10.99 7.30 -1.20
C HIS A 296 10.10 7.08 -2.45
N ALA A 297 10.61 7.41 -3.64
CA ALA A 297 9.91 7.15 -4.90
C ALA A 297 9.69 5.64 -5.12
N PHE A 298 10.73 4.82 -4.93
CA PHE A 298 10.67 3.37 -5.06
C PHE A 298 9.69 2.73 -4.07
N GLY A 299 9.68 3.19 -2.82
CA GLY A 299 8.69 2.77 -1.82
C GLY A 299 7.25 3.06 -2.25
N GLY A 300 7.00 4.18 -2.94
CA GLY A 300 5.71 4.49 -3.53
C GLY A 300 5.28 3.50 -4.62
N PHE A 301 6.20 3.11 -5.52
CA PHE A 301 5.93 2.08 -6.53
C PHE A 301 5.59 0.73 -5.92
N LEU A 302 6.38 0.30 -4.91
CA LEU A 302 6.11 -0.93 -4.19
C LEU A 302 4.77 -0.89 -3.45
N ALA A 303 4.43 0.24 -2.83
CA ALA A 303 3.14 0.40 -2.18
C ALA A 303 1.98 0.24 -3.17
N SER A 304 2.07 0.85 -4.36
CA SER A 304 1.07 0.66 -5.42
C SER A 304 1.03 -0.78 -5.94
N ALA A 305 2.17 -1.44 -6.07
CA ALA A 305 2.23 -2.85 -6.47
C ALA A 305 1.55 -3.76 -5.43
N VAL A 306 1.82 -3.58 -4.14
CA VAL A 306 1.15 -4.32 -3.06
C VAL A 306 -0.36 -4.04 -3.08
N MET A 307 -0.79 -2.79 -3.28
CA MET A 307 -2.22 -2.48 -3.39
C MET A 307 -2.86 -3.05 -4.66
N LYS A 308 -2.11 -3.32 -5.73
CA LYS A 308 -2.63 -3.92 -6.97
C LYS A 308 -2.73 -5.45 -6.89
N TYR A 309 -1.67 -6.11 -6.40
CA TYR A 309 -1.51 -7.57 -6.46
C TYR A 309 -1.80 -8.28 -5.12
N ALA A 310 -1.68 -7.56 -4.01
CA ALA A 310 -2.09 -8.01 -2.69
C ALA A 310 -3.29 -7.18 -2.24
N ASP A 311 -3.41 -6.94 -0.93
CA ASP A 311 -4.43 -6.08 -0.33
C ASP A 311 -3.78 -5.04 0.56
N ASN A 312 -4.44 -3.91 0.73
CA ASN A 312 -3.95 -2.85 1.61
C ASN A 312 -3.87 -3.29 3.08
N ILE A 313 -4.63 -4.33 3.48
CA ILE A 313 -4.51 -4.97 4.80
C ILE A 313 -3.19 -5.75 4.91
N LEU A 314 -2.83 -6.55 3.90
CA LEU A 314 -1.55 -7.28 3.88
C LEU A 314 -0.35 -6.32 3.87
N LYS A 315 -0.48 -5.14 3.26
CA LYS A 315 0.51 -4.06 3.37
C LYS A 315 0.75 -3.67 4.83
N CYS A 316 -0.30 -3.56 5.66
CA CYS A 316 -0.16 -3.24 7.08
C CYS A 316 0.62 -4.31 7.84
N PHE A 317 0.36 -5.60 7.56
CA PHE A 317 1.14 -6.70 8.14
C PHE A 317 2.62 -6.66 7.71
N ALA A 318 2.88 -6.44 6.42
CA ALA A 318 4.25 -6.27 5.92
C ALA A 318 4.97 -5.10 6.61
N CYS A 319 4.31 -3.95 6.76
CA CYS A 319 4.88 -2.81 7.49
C CYS A 319 5.14 -3.14 8.98
N ALA A 320 4.26 -3.90 9.64
CA ALA A 320 4.47 -4.32 11.02
C ALA A 320 5.70 -5.23 11.18
N ILE A 321 5.89 -6.19 10.25
CA ILE A 321 7.08 -7.04 10.20
C ILE A 321 8.34 -6.20 9.92
N ALA A 322 8.25 -5.22 9.03
CA ALA A 322 9.36 -4.31 8.76
C ALA A 322 9.80 -3.53 10.01
N ILE A 323 8.85 -3.08 10.83
CA ILE A 323 9.16 -2.42 12.12
C ILE A 323 9.96 -3.37 13.02
N LEU A 324 9.56 -4.64 13.12
CA LEU A 324 10.33 -5.62 13.91
C LEU A 324 11.76 -5.76 13.41
N PHE A 325 11.96 -5.90 12.09
CA PHE A 325 13.30 -5.98 11.50
C PHE A 325 14.13 -4.72 11.75
N THR A 326 13.53 -3.53 11.61
CA THR A 326 14.19 -2.27 11.94
C THR A 326 14.64 -2.23 13.40
N CYS A 327 13.78 -2.65 14.34
CA CYS A 327 14.14 -2.71 15.76
C CYS A 327 15.26 -3.74 16.02
N LEU A 328 15.20 -4.93 15.40
CA LEU A 328 16.24 -5.95 15.54
C LEU A 328 17.59 -5.43 15.03
N LEU A 329 17.64 -4.84 13.84
CA LEU A 329 18.85 -4.24 13.30
C LEU A 329 19.37 -3.10 14.19
N SER A 330 18.48 -2.31 14.80
CA SER A 330 18.88 -1.26 15.74
C SER A 330 19.50 -1.80 17.04
N ILE A 331 19.13 -3.01 17.47
CA ILE A 331 19.76 -3.67 18.62
C ILE A 331 21.16 -4.15 18.22
N PHE A 332 21.28 -4.85 17.08
CA PHE A 332 22.53 -5.51 16.67
C PHE A 332 23.60 -4.54 16.15
N GLU A 333 23.23 -3.59 15.29
CA GLU A 333 24.21 -2.70 14.64
C GLU A 333 24.51 -1.46 15.48
N LEU A 334 23.49 -0.92 16.15
CA LEU A 334 23.58 0.41 16.77
C LEU A 334 23.75 0.34 18.30
N HIS A 335 23.51 -0.81 18.94
CA HIS A 335 23.59 -1.00 20.40
C HIS A 335 22.79 0.04 21.21
N GLU A 336 21.79 0.68 20.60
CA GLU A 336 21.06 1.81 21.19
C GLU A 336 19.92 1.39 22.12
N PHE A 337 19.54 0.13 22.08
CA PHE A 337 18.36 -0.38 22.75
C PHE A 337 18.61 -1.76 23.35
N THR A 338 18.29 -1.92 24.63
CA THR A 338 18.27 -3.23 25.29
C THR A 338 16.85 -3.80 25.23
N PRO A 339 16.65 -4.95 24.57
CA PRO A 339 15.31 -5.54 24.47
C PRO A 339 14.74 -5.87 25.85
N ASN A 340 13.62 -5.23 26.20
CA ASN A 340 12.86 -5.48 27.42
C ASN A 340 11.78 -6.57 27.17
N THR A 341 11.26 -7.17 28.23
CA THR A 341 10.10 -8.08 28.24
C THR A 341 8.91 -7.54 27.45
N VAL A 342 8.61 -6.23 27.53
CA VAL A 342 7.53 -5.57 26.78
C VAL A 342 7.79 -5.62 25.27
N PHE A 343 9.03 -5.46 24.83
CA PHE A 343 9.42 -5.60 23.42
C PHE A 343 9.23 -7.03 22.93
N GLY A 344 9.63 -8.01 23.75
CA GLY A 344 9.42 -9.44 23.47
C GLY A 344 7.94 -9.78 23.32
N LEU A 345 7.10 -9.34 24.27
CA LEU A 345 5.65 -9.55 24.22
C LEU A 345 5.02 -8.92 22.97
N GLY A 346 5.37 -7.67 22.66
CA GLY A 346 4.89 -6.99 21.46
C GLY A 346 5.29 -7.71 20.17
N THR A 347 6.54 -8.19 20.10
CA THR A 347 7.05 -8.97 18.97
C THR A 347 6.28 -10.28 18.79
N CYS A 348 6.06 -11.02 19.88
CA CYS A 348 5.26 -12.24 19.85
C CYS A 348 3.84 -11.97 19.34
N LEU A 349 3.19 -10.89 19.80
CA LEU A 349 1.84 -10.53 19.35
C LEU A 349 1.78 -10.23 17.85
N VAL A 350 2.75 -9.50 17.30
CA VAL A 350 2.82 -9.21 15.85
C VAL A 350 3.00 -10.49 15.04
N LEU A 351 3.88 -11.40 15.47
CA LEU A 351 4.12 -12.67 14.79
C LEU A 351 2.90 -13.58 14.86
N CYS A 352 2.32 -13.77 16.06
CA CYS A 352 1.10 -14.55 16.25
C CYS A 352 -0.07 -13.99 15.43
N SER A 353 -0.24 -12.67 15.40
CA SER A 353 -1.25 -12.01 14.57
C SER A 353 -1.08 -12.30 13.08
N THR A 354 0.16 -12.25 12.58
CA THR A 354 0.47 -12.54 11.17
C THR A 354 0.11 -13.97 10.79
N VAL A 355 0.46 -14.94 11.66
CA VAL A 355 0.10 -16.35 11.48
C VAL A 355 -1.41 -16.54 11.55
N LEU A 356 -2.07 -15.93 12.54
CA LEU A 356 -3.52 -16.02 12.73
C LEU A 356 -4.29 -15.46 11.52
N TYR A 357 -3.86 -14.33 10.97
CA TYR A 357 -4.50 -13.75 9.78
C TYR A 357 -4.34 -14.63 8.53
N SER A 358 -3.19 -15.31 8.41
CA SER A 358 -2.84 -16.10 7.22
C SER A 358 -3.48 -17.50 7.23
N PHE A 359 -3.53 -18.15 8.40
CA PHE A 359 -3.96 -19.54 8.53
C PHE A 359 -5.30 -19.72 9.27
N GLY A 360 -5.83 -18.67 9.90
CA GLY A 360 -7.01 -18.75 10.79
C GLY A 360 -6.69 -19.49 12.09
N VAL A 361 -7.66 -19.54 13.01
CA VAL A 361 -7.51 -20.34 14.24
C VAL A 361 -7.51 -21.82 13.83
N PRO A 362 -6.48 -22.62 14.20
CA PRO A 362 -6.52 -24.06 14.02
C PRO A 362 -7.78 -24.59 14.70
N ARG A 363 -8.71 -25.16 13.92
CA ARG A 363 -10.01 -25.67 14.43
C ARG A 363 -9.86 -26.95 15.26
N PHE A 364 -8.98 -26.93 16.26
CA PHE A 364 -8.81 -28.05 17.19
C PHE A 364 -10.00 -28.17 18.16
N HIS A 365 -10.65 -27.06 18.52
CA HIS A 365 -11.79 -27.04 19.46
C HIS A 365 -13.13 -27.53 18.88
N LEU A 366 -13.33 -27.48 17.56
CA LEU A 366 -14.57 -27.95 16.94
C LEU A 366 -14.67 -29.49 16.84
N ARG A 367 -13.56 -30.21 17.01
CA ARG A 367 -13.61 -31.67 17.19
C ARG A 367 -13.96 -32.06 18.62
N LEU A 368 -13.47 -31.33 19.63
CA LEU A 368 -13.78 -31.63 21.03
C LEU A 368 -15.25 -31.41 21.38
N SER A 369 -15.87 -30.33 20.88
CA SER A 369 -17.31 -30.09 21.07
C SER A 369 -18.18 -31.13 20.34
N LYS A 370 -17.77 -31.62 19.16
CA LYS A 370 -18.47 -32.72 18.48
C LYS A 370 -18.28 -34.06 19.18
N THR A 371 -17.10 -34.36 19.72
CA THR A 371 -16.90 -35.59 20.50
C THR A 371 -17.59 -35.56 21.86
N LEU A 372 -17.76 -34.39 22.48
CA LEU A 372 -18.55 -34.25 23.71
C LEU A 372 -20.06 -34.35 23.41
N SER A 373 -20.53 -33.71 22.33
CA SER A 373 -21.94 -33.82 21.92
C SER A 373 -22.33 -35.19 21.36
N CYS A 374 -21.39 -35.95 20.78
CA CYS A 374 -21.64 -37.35 20.42
C CYS A 374 -21.59 -38.28 21.64
N ARG A 375 -20.80 -37.95 22.67
CA ARG A 375 -20.73 -38.75 23.90
C ARG A 375 -22.00 -38.65 24.75
N ASP A 376 -22.66 -37.48 24.74
CA ASP A 376 -23.96 -37.29 25.40
C ASP A 376 -25.15 -37.87 24.61
N ALA A 377 -24.97 -38.18 23.31
CA ALA A 377 -26.01 -38.78 22.46
C ALA A 377 -26.01 -40.32 22.48
N ASP A 378 -24.92 -40.94 22.94
CA ASP A 378 -24.81 -42.39 23.12
C ASP A 378 -25.17 -42.85 24.56
N GLU A 379 -25.48 -41.93 25.48
CA GLU A 379 -25.90 -42.19 26.87
C GLU A 379 -27.42 -42.02 27.13
N VAL A 380 -28.24 -41.88 26.09
CA VAL A 380 -29.73 -41.88 26.16
C VAL A 380 -30.27 -42.96 25.24
#